data_AF-A0A656A6Q9-F1
#
_entry.id   AF-A0A656A6Q9-F1
#
_cell.length_a   1.000
_cell.length_b   1.000
_cell.length_c   1.000
_cell.angle_alpha   90.00
_cell.angle_beta   90.00
_cell.angle_gamma   90.00
#
_symmetry.space_group_name_H-M   'P 1'
#
loop_
_entity.id
_entity.type
_entity.pdbx_description
1 polymer ?
#
loop_
_entity_poly.entity_id
_entity_poly.type
_entity_poly.pdbx_seq_one_letter_code
_entity_poly.pdbx_strand_id
1 'polypeptide(L)'
;MGNWKNIEKLVLASKDFILTEEERQLIVKEEQQAYVTNMPAIIEVLNMAQLKLKALGFWVENNVTEQGTRFRFSLQGYYGPGGFSTQFHISGPLVLGLINPAGDQLASFYPNDIDQCFLMGLDFDKTKFEQFVLKQIENYLQPENLITSKEQYDRFRALLSN
;
A
#
# COMPACT_ATOMS: atom_id res chain seq x y z
N MET A 1 -15.61 21.39 -29.27
CA MET A 1 -14.26 22.02 -29.24
C MET A 1 -13.75 22.31 -27.83
N GLY A 2 -14.39 21.78 -26.76
CA GLY A 2 -13.87 21.80 -25.40
C GLY A 2 -12.97 20.59 -25.11
N ASN A 3 -12.14 20.71 -24.07
CA ASN A 3 -11.14 19.76 -23.54
C ASN A 3 -10.00 19.29 -24.46
N TRP A 4 -10.19 19.10 -25.77
CA TRP A 4 -9.12 18.60 -26.64
C TRP A 4 -7.89 19.53 -26.74
N LYS A 5 -8.10 20.85 -26.79
CA LYS A 5 -6.99 21.83 -26.75
C LYS A 5 -6.20 21.77 -25.44
N ASN A 6 -6.88 21.47 -24.33
CA ASN A 6 -6.20 21.34 -23.03
C ASN A 6 -5.39 20.05 -22.96
N ILE A 7 -5.96 18.93 -23.45
CA ILE A 7 -5.24 17.65 -23.58
C ILE A 7 -3.99 17.83 -24.45
N GLU A 8 -4.12 18.46 -25.62
CA GLU A 8 -2.99 18.72 -26.51
C GLU A 8 -1.92 19.58 -25.83
N LYS A 9 -2.31 20.65 -25.13
CA LYS A 9 -1.38 21.48 -24.37
C LYS A 9 -0.64 20.68 -23.30
N LEU A 10 -1.33 19.81 -22.55
CA LEU A 10 -0.72 18.95 -21.53
C LEU A 10 0.27 17.96 -22.14
N VAL A 11 -0.12 17.29 -23.23
CA VAL A 11 0.74 16.32 -23.94
C VAL A 11 1.98 17.01 -24.51
N LEU A 12 1.82 18.18 -25.12
CA LEU A 12 2.96 18.92 -25.68
C LEU A 12 3.88 19.44 -24.57
N ALA A 13 3.32 19.96 -23.48
CA ALA A 13 4.10 20.43 -22.35
C ALA A 13 4.85 19.28 -21.65
N SER A 14 4.29 18.08 -21.58
CA SER A 14 4.92 16.95 -20.89
C SER A 14 6.09 16.34 -21.65
N LYS A 15 6.16 16.48 -22.98
CA LYS A 15 7.17 15.80 -23.82
C LYS A 15 8.61 16.03 -23.36
N ASP A 16 8.92 17.25 -22.91
CA ASP A 16 10.26 17.64 -22.48
C ASP A 16 10.61 17.11 -21.07
N PHE A 17 9.62 16.57 -20.34
CA PHE A 17 9.77 16.04 -18.99
C PHE A 17 9.62 14.51 -18.93
N ILE A 18 9.42 13.85 -20.08
CA ILE A 18 9.38 12.39 -20.14
C ILE A 18 10.81 11.88 -20.05
N LEU A 19 11.07 11.11 -19.00
CA LEU A 19 12.36 10.45 -18.79
C LEU A 19 12.73 9.58 -19.99
N THR A 20 14.02 9.55 -20.32
CA THR A 20 14.56 8.54 -21.25
C THR A 20 14.54 7.16 -20.61
N GLU A 21 14.80 6.11 -21.39
CA GLU A 21 14.88 4.76 -20.85
C GLU A 21 16.06 4.63 -19.87
N GLU A 22 17.19 5.25 -20.19
CA GLU A 22 18.38 5.23 -19.33
C GLU A 22 18.12 5.92 -17.99
N GLU A 23 17.43 7.05 -17.99
CA GLU A 23 17.04 7.77 -16.77
C GLU A 23 16.07 6.93 -15.92
N ARG A 24 15.08 6.27 -16.56
CA ARG A 24 14.19 5.34 -15.87
C ARG A 24 14.95 4.20 -15.20
N GLN A 25 15.87 3.56 -15.91
CA GLN A 25 16.63 2.44 -15.36
C GLN A 25 17.54 2.86 -14.21
N LEU A 26 18.12 4.06 -14.27
CA LEU A 26 18.92 4.61 -13.18
C LEU A 26 18.07 4.82 -11.92
N ILE A 27 16.91 5.47 -12.05
CA ILE A 27 16.00 5.73 -10.92
C ILE A 27 15.52 4.42 -10.30
N VAL A 28 15.10 3.44 -11.11
CA VAL A 28 14.67 2.12 -10.61
C VAL A 28 15.76 1.46 -9.77
N LYS A 29 17.02 1.55 -10.21
CA LYS A 29 18.17 1.00 -9.48
C LYS A 29 18.41 1.74 -8.16
N GLU A 30 18.35 3.07 -8.17
CA GLU A 30 18.55 3.89 -6.96
C GLU A 30 17.45 3.63 -5.92
N GLU A 31 16.19 3.58 -6.35
CA GLU A 31 15.03 3.24 -5.53
C GLU A 31 15.16 1.84 -4.91
N GLN A 32 15.56 0.86 -5.72
CA GLN A 32 15.76 -0.51 -5.26
C GLN A 32 16.91 -0.61 -4.25
N GLN A 33 18.01 0.13 -4.46
CA GLN A 33 19.13 0.16 -3.52
C GLN A 33 18.72 0.83 -2.21
N ALA A 34 17.98 1.93 -2.27
CA ALA A 34 17.46 2.62 -1.09
C ALA A 34 16.51 1.71 -0.30
N TYR A 35 15.60 1.01 -0.97
CA TYR A 35 14.74 0.02 -0.33
C TYR A 35 15.54 -1.05 0.43
N VAL A 36 16.58 -1.62 -0.19
CA VAL A 36 17.45 -2.61 0.47
C VAL A 36 18.11 -2.02 1.72
N THR A 37 18.55 -0.76 1.66
CA THR A 37 19.07 -0.03 2.84
C THR A 37 18.00 0.16 3.92
N ASN A 38 16.74 0.37 3.54
CA ASN A 38 15.61 0.57 4.46
C ASN A 38 15.04 -0.73 5.05
N MET A 39 15.36 -1.90 4.48
CA MET A 39 14.82 -3.20 4.89
C MET A 39 14.89 -3.47 6.40
N PRO A 40 15.99 -3.18 7.13
CA PRO A 40 16.02 -3.42 8.58
C PRO A 40 14.91 -2.69 9.34
N ALA A 41 14.63 -1.43 8.98
CA ALA A 41 13.56 -0.63 9.59
C ALA A 41 12.17 -1.17 9.21
N ILE A 42 11.99 -1.59 7.95
CA ILE A 42 10.75 -2.21 7.47
C ILE A 42 10.47 -3.51 8.23
N ILE A 43 11.47 -4.38 8.34
CA ILE A 43 11.41 -5.66 9.06
C ILE A 43 11.03 -5.43 10.54
N GLU A 44 11.66 -4.45 11.19
CA GLU A 44 11.36 -4.10 12.57
C GLU A 44 9.87 -3.76 12.77
N VAL A 45 9.35 -2.81 11.97
CA VAL A 45 7.96 -2.35 12.05
C VAL A 45 6.98 -3.51 11.77
N LEU A 46 7.21 -4.29 10.71
CA LEU A 46 6.31 -5.38 10.33
C LEU A 46 6.36 -6.56 11.30
N ASN A 47 7.52 -6.84 11.90
CA ASN A 47 7.62 -7.88 12.95
C ASN A 47 6.85 -7.47 14.21
N MET A 48 6.95 -6.21 14.62
CA MET A 48 6.15 -5.70 15.75
C MET A 48 4.65 -5.79 15.44
N ALA A 49 4.22 -5.36 14.26
CA ALA A 49 2.83 -5.47 13.83
C ALA A 49 2.35 -6.93 13.80
N GLN A 50 3.14 -7.84 13.23
CA GLN A 50 2.84 -9.28 13.21
C GLN A 50 2.64 -9.84 14.62
N LEU A 51 3.54 -9.52 15.56
CA LEU A 51 3.45 -10.02 16.93
C LEU A 51 2.15 -9.56 17.61
N LYS A 52 1.80 -8.28 17.47
CA LYS A 52 0.56 -7.71 18.02
C LYS A 52 -0.69 -8.33 17.38
N LEU A 53 -0.71 -8.46 16.06
CA LEU A 53 -1.84 -9.06 15.33
C LEU A 53 -2.03 -10.54 15.70
N LYS A 54 -0.95 -11.33 15.78
CA LYS A 54 -1.03 -12.73 16.21
C LYS A 54 -1.57 -12.88 17.63
N ALA A 55 -1.19 -11.99 18.55
CA ALA A 55 -1.74 -11.96 19.91
C ALA A 55 -3.26 -11.66 19.94
N LEU A 56 -3.78 -10.97 18.93
CA LEU A 56 -5.21 -10.69 18.72
C LEU A 56 -5.92 -11.78 17.90
N GLY A 57 -5.25 -12.88 17.56
CA GLY A 57 -5.84 -14.02 16.85
C GLY A 57 -5.86 -13.89 15.31
N PHE A 58 -5.12 -12.94 14.74
CA PHE A 58 -5.00 -12.85 13.28
C PHE A 58 -4.11 -13.95 12.72
N TRP A 59 -4.47 -14.44 11.52
CA TRP A 59 -3.50 -15.05 10.61
C TRP A 59 -2.67 -13.93 9.96
N VAL A 60 -1.35 -14.10 9.90
CA VAL A 60 -0.42 -13.09 9.36
C VAL A 60 0.65 -13.76 8.50
N GLU A 61 0.89 -13.18 7.32
CA GLU A 61 2.03 -13.45 6.44
C GLU A 61 2.89 -12.20 6.35
N ASN A 62 4.16 -12.31 6.71
CA ASN A 62 5.15 -11.24 6.61
C ASN A 62 6.35 -11.77 5.82
N ASN A 63 6.55 -11.25 4.62
CA ASN A 63 7.68 -11.59 3.77
C ASN A 63 8.37 -10.31 3.30
N VAL A 64 9.65 -10.15 3.66
CA VAL A 64 10.48 -9.01 3.28
C VAL A 64 11.74 -9.58 2.63
N THR A 65 11.90 -9.36 1.33
CA THR A 65 13.08 -9.74 0.57
C THR A 65 13.64 -8.54 -0.16
N GLU A 66 14.82 -8.68 -0.78
CA GLU A 66 15.39 -7.62 -1.62
C GLU A 66 14.48 -7.28 -2.80
N GLN A 67 13.71 -8.23 -3.32
CA GLN A 67 12.80 -8.01 -4.45
C GLN A 67 11.51 -7.27 -4.04
N GLY A 68 11.26 -7.14 -2.74
CA GLY A 68 10.07 -6.46 -2.26
C GLY A 68 9.54 -6.99 -0.93
N THR A 69 8.46 -6.36 -0.50
CA THR A 69 7.77 -6.68 0.76
C THR A 69 6.34 -7.09 0.47
N ARG A 70 5.84 -8.07 1.20
CA ARG A 70 4.42 -8.45 1.24
C ARG A 70 4.01 -8.70 2.68
N PHE A 71 2.99 -7.98 3.12
CA PHE A 71 2.42 -8.10 4.45
C PHE A 71 0.92 -8.32 4.32
N ARG A 72 0.43 -9.47 4.80
CA ARG A 72 -0.99 -9.85 4.78
C ARG A 72 -1.45 -10.21 6.16
N PHE A 73 -2.71 -9.91 6.42
CA PHE A 73 -3.35 -10.31 7.65
C PHE A 73 -4.83 -10.58 7.43
N SER A 74 -5.38 -11.49 8.21
CA SER A 74 -6.80 -11.81 8.19
C SER A 74 -7.26 -12.22 9.58
N LEU A 75 -8.46 -11.81 9.95
CA LEU A 75 -9.12 -12.21 11.18
C LEU A 75 -10.43 -12.93 10.85
N GLN A 76 -10.73 -14.00 11.60
CA GLN A 76 -11.98 -14.72 11.41
C GLN A 76 -13.19 -13.77 11.54
N GLY A 77 -14.11 -13.85 10.58
CA GLY A 77 -15.30 -13.00 10.53
C GLY A 77 -15.14 -11.74 9.68
N TYR A 78 -13.98 -11.50 9.05
CA TYR A 78 -13.76 -10.40 8.12
C TYR A 78 -13.61 -10.87 6.67
N TYR A 79 -13.96 -10.01 5.70
CA TYR A 79 -13.83 -10.30 4.27
C TYR A 79 -12.37 -10.27 3.81
N GLY A 80 -11.89 -11.41 3.27
CA GLY A 80 -10.59 -11.53 2.62
C GLY A 80 -9.38 -11.19 3.51
N PRO A 81 -8.16 -11.28 2.95
CA PRO A 81 -6.98 -10.73 3.60
C PRO A 81 -6.91 -9.21 3.37
N GLY A 82 -6.61 -8.47 4.43
CA GLY A 82 -6.05 -7.13 4.34
C GLY A 82 -4.55 -7.21 4.08
N GLY A 83 -3.95 -6.06 3.76
CA GLY A 83 -2.51 -5.95 3.61
C GLY A 83 -2.08 -5.16 2.39
N PHE A 84 -0.78 -5.25 2.11
CA PHE A 84 -0.13 -4.52 1.03
C PHE A 84 1.12 -5.26 0.55
N SER A 85 1.58 -4.90 -0.64
CA SER A 85 2.86 -5.36 -1.18
C SER A 85 3.56 -4.26 -1.95
N THR A 86 4.88 -4.33 -2.05
CA THR A 86 5.64 -3.45 -2.93
C THR A 86 5.23 -3.65 -4.38
N GLN A 87 5.17 -2.54 -5.11
CA GLN A 87 4.91 -2.47 -6.54
C GLN A 87 5.84 -1.42 -7.14
N PHE A 88 6.39 -1.69 -8.32
CA PHE A 88 7.09 -0.64 -9.06
C PHE A 88 6.06 0.25 -9.77
N HIS A 89 6.16 1.56 -9.53
CA HIS A 89 5.43 2.53 -10.34
C HIS A 89 6.00 2.51 -11.76
N ILE A 90 5.13 2.48 -12.79
CA ILE A 90 5.54 2.42 -14.22
C ILE A 90 6.50 3.57 -14.63
N SER A 91 6.58 4.62 -13.81
CA SER A 91 7.29 5.86 -14.12
C SER A 91 8.22 6.37 -13.00
N GLY A 92 8.65 5.53 -12.06
CA GLY A 92 9.63 5.99 -11.07
C GLY A 92 9.75 5.14 -9.80
N PRO A 93 9.13 5.55 -8.69
CA PRO A 93 9.50 5.06 -7.37
C PRO A 93 8.93 3.68 -7.02
N LEU A 94 9.59 3.02 -6.07
CA LEU A 94 9.04 1.83 -5.43
C LEU A 94 7.95 2.24 -4.44
N VAL A 95 6.73 1.72 -4.62
CA VAL A 95 5.56 2.10 -3.81
C VAL A 95 4.90 0.90 -3.15
N LEU A 96 3.97 1.14 -2.22
CA LEU A 96 3.08 0.10 -1.69
C LEU A 96 1.73 0.09 -2.39
N GLY A 97 1.36 -1.07 -2.94
CA GLY A 97 0.00 -1.36 -3.38
C GLY A 97 -0.80 -2.09 -2.30
N LEU A 98 -2.06 -1.72 -2.09
CA LEU A 98 -3.00 -2.39 -1.20
C LEU A 98 -3.52 -3.68 -1.85
N ILE A 99 -3.61 -4.76 -1.10
CA ILE A 99 -4.14 -6.03 -1.62
C ILE A 99 -5.62 -5.89 -1.90
N ASN A 100 -6.08 -6.41 -3.05
CA ASN A 100 -7.50 -6.43 -3.41
C ASN A 100 -8.22 -7.58 -2.69
N PRO A 101 -9.13 -7.31 -1.74
CA PRO A 101 -9.85 -8.36 -1.03
C PRO A 101 -10.98 -9.01 -1.87
N ALA A 102 -11.46 -8.33 -2.92
CA ALA A 102 -12.62 -8.74 -3.71
C ALA A 102 -12.26 -9.47 -5.03
N GLY A 103 -10.97 -9.72 -5.28
CA GLY A 103 -10.49 -10.30 -6.53
C GLY A 103 -9.32 -11.26 -6.31
N ASP A 104 -8.33 -11.19 -7.20
CA ASP A 104 -7.08 -11.90 -7.00
C ASP A 104 -6.34 -11.33 -5.78
N GLN A 105 -6.27 -12.13 -4.71
CA GLN A 105 -5.59 -11.74 -3.47
C GLN A 105 -4.08 -11.55 -3.65
N LEU A 106 -3.51 -11.99 -4.78
CA LEU A 106 -2.12 -11.71 -5.16
C LEU A 106 -1.96 -10.35 -5.81
N ALA A 107 -3.02 -9.83 -6.44
CA ALA A 107 -3.02 -8.49 -7.01
C ALA A 107 -3.07 -7.42 -5.92
N SER A 108 -2.29 -6.37 -6.12
CA SER A 108 -2.36 -5.16 -5.30
C SER A 108 -2.40 -3.92 -6.18
N PHE A 109 -2.98 -2.85 -5.65
CA PHE A 109 -3.27 -1.63 -6.38
C PHE A 109 -2.77 -0.40 -5.62
N TYR A 110 -2.32 0.60 -6.36
CA TYR A 110 -1.96 1.91 -5.83
C TYR A 110 -2.65 3.00 -6.69
N PRO A 111 -2.95 4.18 -6.14
CA PRO A 111 -3.52 5.28 -6.91
C PRO A 111 -2.56 5.73 -8.02
N ASN A 112 -3.10 6.12 -9.18
CA ASN A 112 -2.33 6.80 -10.23
C ASN A 112 -2.16 8.30 -9.90
N ASP A 113 -1.79 8.57 -8.64
CA ASP A 113 -1.49 9.85 -8.04
C ASP A 113 -0.36 9.59 -7.04
N ILE A 114 0.85 10.04 -7.39
CA ILE A 114 2.06 9.68 -6.66
C ILE A 114 2.06 10.25 -5.23
N ASP A 115 1.41 11.40 -5.02
CA ASP A 115 1.32 12.05 -3.71
C ASP A 115 0.45 11.26 -2.72
N GLN A 116 -0.37 10.33 -3.24
CA GLN A 116 -1.17 9.42 -2.42
C GLN A 116 -0.50 8.07 -2.19
N CYS A 117 0.63 7.80 -2.83
CA CYS A 117 1.36 6.54 -2.70
C CYS A 117 2.30 6.59 -1.48
N PHE A 118 2.49 5.43 -0.84
CA PHE A 118 3.56 5.29 0.13
C PHE A 118 4.85 4.90 -0.59
N LEU A 119 5.91 5.71 -0.44
CA LEU A 119 7.20 5.53 -1.09
C LEU A 119 8.14 4.69 -0.21
N MET A 120 8.76 3.67 -0.80
CA MET A 120 9.55 2.65 -0.08
C MET A 120 11.06 2.72 -0.33
N GLY A 121 11.49 3.45 -1.37
CA GLY A 121 12.91 3.64 -1.68
C GLY A 121 13.45 4.95 -1.11
N LEU A 122 13.73 5.92 -1.97
CA LEU A 122 14.52 7.11 -1.60
C LEU A 122 13.84 7.98 -0.53
N ASP A 123 12.52 8.14 -0.62
CA ASP A 123 11.73 9.00 0.28
C ASP A 123 11.13 8.24 1.48
N PHE A 124 11.67 7.07 1.81
CA PHE A 124 11.18 6.26 2.92
C PHE A 124 11.34 6.98 4.27
N ASP A 125 10.26 6.98 5.04
CA ASP A 125 10.24 7.46 6.42
C ASP A 125 9.63 6.37 7.31
N LYS A 126 10.41 5.90 8.28
CA LYS A 126 9.99 4.83 9.20
C LYS A 126 8.74 5.18 10.00
N THR A 127 8.62 6.43 10.46
CA THR A 127 7.47 6.88 11.26
C THR A 127 6.20 6.92 10.42
N LYS A 128 6.29 7.45 9.20
CA LYS A 128 5.18 7.42 8.25
C LYS A 128 4.82 5.98 7.87
N PHE A 129 5.81 5.09 7.73
CA PHE A 129 5.57 3.68 7.43
C PHE A 129 4.79 3.01 8.57
N GLU A 130 5.20 3.21 9.82
CA GLU A 130 4.46 2.70 10.98
C GLU A 130 3.01 3.20 10.99
N GLN A 131 2.80 4.51 10.78
CA GLN A 131 1.46 5.09 10.68
C GLN A 131 0.64 4.48 9.54
N PHE A 132 1.28 4.25 8.38
CA PHE A 132 0.64 3.59 7.25
C PHE A 132 0.19 2.17 7.62
N VAL A 133 1.06 1.36 8.23
CA VAL A 133 0.72 -0.01 8.65
C VAL A 133 -0.46 -0.03 9.62
N LEU A 134 -0.44 0.83 10.63
CA LEU A 134 -1.53 0.94 11.61
C LEU A 134 -2.84 1.34 10.93
N LYS A 135 -2.81 2.36 10.06
CA LYS A 135 -3.98 2.80 9.31
C LYS A 135 -4.58 1.68 8.45
N GLN A 136 -3.75 0.85 7.81
CA GLN A 136 -4.27 -0.28 7.03
C GLN A 136 -4.95 -1.34 7.90
N ILE A 137 -4.42 -1.61 9.09
CA ILE A 137 -5.03 -2.53 10.06
C ILE A 137 -6.36 -1.96 10.56
N GLU A 138 -6.40 -0.67 10.91
CA GLU A 138 -7.62 0.02 11.34
C GLU A 138 -8.69 0.02 10.24
N ASN A 139 -8.29 0.32 8.99
CA ASN A 139 -9.19 0.26 7.83
C ASN A 139 -9.77 -1.15 7.63
N TYR A 140 -8.96 -2.19 7.80
CA TYR A 140 -9.43 -3.57 7.68
C TYR A 140 -10.46 -3.93 8.76
N LEU A 141 -10.26 -3.42 9.98
CA LEU A 141 -11.15 -3.67 11.12
C LEU A 141 -12.45 -2.84 11.10
N GLN A 142 -12.67 -2.03 10.06
CA GLN A 142 -13.90 -1.26 9.95
C GLN A 142 -15.14 -2.16 9.81
N PRO A 143 -16.30 -1.74 10.34
CA PRO A 143 -17.57 -2.48 10.27
C PRO A 143 -17.94 -2.99 8.89
N GLU A 144 -17.60 -2.25 7.85
CA GLU A 144 -17.87 -2.56 6.44
C GLU A 144 -17.18 -3.85 5.97
N ASN A 145 -16.10 -4.25 6.64
CA ASN A 145 -15.36 -5.46 6.31
C ASN A 145 -15.77 -6.67 7.16
N LEU A 146 -16.69 -6.50 8.12
CA LEU A 146 -17.14 -7.56 9.02
C LEU A 146 -18.33 -8.33 8.41
N ILE A 147 -18.22 -9.65 8.34
CA ILE A 147 -19.27 -10.55 7.85
C ILE A 147 -20.39 -10.61 8.89
N THR A 148 -21.43 -9.82 8.70
CA THR A 148 -22.54 -9.66 9.66
C THR A 148 -23.90 -9.46 8.99
N SER A 149 -24.98 -9.61 9.76
CA SER A 149 -26.30 -9.13 9.33
C SER A 149 -26.37 -7.60 9.38
N LYS A 150 -27.32 -7.00 8.65
CA LYS A 150 -27.55 -5.55 8.68
C LYS A 150 -27.76 -5.00 10.10
N GLU A 151 -28.55 -5.69 10.92
CA GLU A 151 -28.81 -5.28 12.30
C GLU A 151 -27.53 -5.30 13.16
N GLN A 152 -26.68 -6.31 12.99
CA GLN A 152 -25.40 -6.40 13.68
C GLN A 152 -24.43 -5.30 13.24
N TYR A 153 -24.38 -5.00 11.94
CA TYR A 153 -23.60 -3.90 11.38
C TYR A 153 -24.01 -2.54 11.97
N ASP A 154 -25.31 -2.23 11.97
CA ASP A 154 -25.83 -0.95 12.50
C ASP A 154 -25.51 -0.79 14.00
N ARG A 155 -25.64 -1.87 14.79
CA ARG A 155 -25.27 -1.88 16.21
C ARG A 155 -23.77 -1.67 16.42
N PHE A 156 -22.93 -2.30 15.62
CA PHE A 156 -21.48 -2.18 15.73
C PHE A 156 -21.00 -0.76 15.37
N ARG A 157 -21.55 -0.14 14.32
CA ARG A 157 -21.27 1.27 13.99
C ARG A 157 -21.66 2.25 15.09
N ALA A 158 -22.82 2.03 15.72
CA ALA A 158 -23.27 2.87 16.82
C ALA A 158 -22.34 2.77 18.05
N LEU A 159 -21.73 1.60 18.30
CA LEU A 159 -20.77 1.42 19.38
C LEU A 159 -19.44 2.16 19.13
N LEU A 160 -18.98 2.23 17.88
CA LEU A 160 -17.72 2.90 17.52
C LEU A 160 -17.84 4.43 17.38
N SER A 161 -19.06 4.96 17.30
CA SER A 161 -19.32 6.40 17.13
C SER A 161 -19.55 7.13 18.47
N ASN A 162 -19.53 6.40 19.59
CA ASN A 162 -19.65 6.89 20.96
C ASN A 162 -18.30 6.79 21.69
#